data_AF-A0A2M8Q6X0-F1
#
_entry.id   AF-A0A2M8Q6X0-F1
#
_cell.length_a   1.000
_cell.length_b   1.000
_cell.length_c   1.000
_cell.angle_alpha   90.00
_cell.angle_beta   90.00
_cell.angle_gamma   90.00
#
_symmetry.space_group_name_H-M   'P 1'
#
loop_
_entity.id
_entity.type
_entity.pdbx_description
1 polymer ?
#
loop_
_entity_poly.entity_id
_entity_poly.type
_entity_poly.pdbx_seq_one_letter_code
_entity_poly.pdbx_strand_id
1 'polypeptide(L)'
;ADVIVVGKMTDAWRDYLLAGGRVLWLAETNDAQQTWFKDIRVVSRAQVGLRGDWASSFSWIRRNVMFGDIPADNGVGFAFADLTPEQVILGVHPFHWPRDVYAGIFVGWIHKNAALVAERRVGRGWMIVCTFRL
;
A
#
# COMPACT_ATOMS: atom_id res chain seq x y z
N ALA A 1 14.90 -16.11 6.82
CA ALA A 1 15.29 -15.21 5.72
C ALA A 1 14.94 -13.80 6.16
N ASP A 2 15.93 -12.91 6.13
CA ASP A 2 15.79 -11.58 6.71
C ASP A 2 14.92 -10.68 5.82
N VAL A 3 14.18 -9.77 6.45
CA VAL A 3 13.35 -8.76 5.78
C VAL A 3 13.94 -7.40 6.08
N ILE A 4 14.16 -6.59 5.05
CA ILE A 4 14.62 -5.21 5.20
C ILE A 4 13.41 -4.29 5.25
N VAL A 5 13.37 -3.39 6.22
CA VAL A 5 12.34 -2.34 6.33
C VAL A 5 12.91 -1.03 5.82
N VAL A 6 12.22 -0.37 4.89
CA VAL A 6 12.68 0.88 4.28
C VAL A 6 11.54 1.88 4.17
N GLY A 7 11.82 3.17 4.43
CA GLY A 7 10.86 4.25 4.16
C GLY A 7 10.92 4.77 2.71
N LYS A 8 12.11 4.71 2.10
CA LYS A 8 12.35 5.18 0.73
C LYS A 8 12.86 4.03 -0.14
N MET A 9 12.16 3.79 -1.24
CA MET A 9 12.51 2.76 -2.22
C MET A 9 13.41 3.39 -3.29
N THR A 10 14.70 3.07 -3.19
CA THR A 10 15.78 3.54 -4.07
C THR A 10 16.17 2.47 -5.08
N ASP A 11 17.04 2.81 -6.04
CA ASP A 11 17.57 1.83 -6.99
C ASP A 11 18.34 0.70 -6.29
N ALA A 12 19.08 1.00 -5.20
CA ALA A 12 19.79 -0.02 -4.42
C ALA A 12 18.85 -1.07 -3.82
N TRP A 13 17.68 -0.65 -3.32
CA TRP A 13 16.67 -1.58 -2.80
C TRP A 13 15.94 -2.33 -3.92
N ARG A 14 15.77 -1.70 -5.09
CA ARG A 14 15.30 -2.42 -6.29
C ARG A 14 16.28 -3.52 -6.68
N ASP A 15 17.58 -3.24 -6.71
CA ASP A 15 18.61 -4.22 -7.07
C ASP A 15 18.67 -5.38 -6.06
N TYR A 16 18.54 -5.07 -4.76
CA TYR A 16 18.40 -6.07 -3.71
C TYR A 16 17.17 -6.98 -3.92
N LEU A 17 16.02 -6.40 -4.27
CA LEU A 17 14.82 -7.16 -4.64
C LEU A 17 15.07 -8.04 -5.87
N LEU A 18 15.64 -7.49 -6.93
CA LEU A 18 15.95 -8.25 -8.16
C LEU A 18 16.86 -9.45 -7.87
N ALA A 19 17.80 -9.31 -6.94
CA ALA A 19 18.70 -10.38 -6.52
C ALA A 19 18.00 -11.53 -5.78
N GLY A 20 16.82 -11.30 -5.18
CA GLY A 20 16.07 -12.29 -4.39
C GLY A 20 15.69 -11.81 -2.99
N GLY A 21 15.99 -10.55 -2.64
CA GLY A 21 15.74 -9.97 -1.33
C GLY A 21 14.26 -9.85 -0.96
N ARG A 22 14.00 -9.57 0.32
CA ARG A 22 12.66 -9.32 0.85
C ARG A 22 12.60 -7.93 1.48
N VAL A 23 11.65 -7.10 1.06
CA VAL A 23 11.53 -5.72 1.54
C VAL A 23 10.11 -5.44 2.04
N LEU A 24 10.02 -4.84 3.22
CA LEU A 24 8.84 -4.10 3.68
C LEU A 24 9.08 -2.62 3.42
N TRP A 25 8.30 -2.03 2.53
CA TRP A 25 8.40 -0.63 2.16
C TRP A 25 7.27 0.16 2.83
N LEU A 26 7.64 1.00 3.80
CA LEU A 26 6.76 1.95 4.50
C LEU A 26 6.70 3.26 3.70
N ALA A 27 5.77 3.32 2.76
CA ALA A 27 5.67 4.39 1.77
C ALA A 27 4.77 5.54 2.24
N GLU A 28 5.21 6.23 3.30
CA GLU A 28 4.40 7.21 4.03
C GLU A 28 4.45 8.63 3.45
N THR A 29 5.51 8.94 2.71
CA THR A 29 5.81 10.30 2.23
C THR A 29 5.76 10.40 0.70
N ASN A 30 5.61 11.61 0.17
CA ASN A 30 5.59 11.87 -1.28
C ASN A 30 6.90 11.48 -1.97
N ASP A 31 8.04 11.49 -1.25
CA ASP A 31 9.36 11.15 -1.76
C ASP A 31 9.76 9.69 -1.45
N ALA A 32 8.82 8.87 -0.96
CA ALA A 32 9.07 7.48 -0.63
C ALA A 32 9.41 6.62 -1.86
N GLN A 33 8.93 6.99 -3.05
CA GLN A 33 9.24 6.29 -4.29
C GLN A 33 10.31 7.05 -5.07
N GLN A 34 11.58 6.66 -4.91
CA GLN A 34 12.72 7.23 -5.62
C GLN A 34 13.15 6.39 -6.82
N THR A 35 12.40 5.33 -7.08
CA THR A 35 12.70 4.34 -8.10
C THR A 35 11.40 3.92 -8.80
N TRP A 36 11.47 3.67 -10.10
CA TRP A 36 10.32 3.27 -10.91
C TRP A 36 9.99 1.77 -10.84
N PHE A 37 8.71 1.43 -10.85
CA PHE A 37 8.22 0.07 -11.09
C PHE A 37 7.09 0.13 -12.12
N LYS A 38 6.91 -0.94 -12.90
CA LYS A 38 5.88 -0.99 -13.95
C LYS A 38 4.45 -0.91 -13.38
N ASP A 39 4.17 -1.73 -12.36
CA ASP A 39 2.79 -1.98 -11.88
C ASP A 39 2.55 -1.50 -10.45
N ILE A 40 3.42 -0.61 -9.95
CA ILE A 40 3.28 0.07 -8.66
C ILE A 40 3.67 1.54 -8.79
N ARG A 41 2.75 2.41 -8.36
CA ARG A 41 3.01 3.83 -8.13
C ARG A 41 2.44 4.23 -6.78
N VAL A 42 3.28 4.76 -5.91
CA VAL A 42 2.88 5.42 -4.67
C VAL A 42 2.68 6.89 -4.98
N VAL A 43 1.47 7.39 -4.70
CA VAL A 43 1.09 8.78 -4.99
C VAL A 43 0.27 9.36 -3.85
N SER A 44 0.28 10.69 -3.73
CA SER A 44 -0.54 11.39 -2.75
C SER A 44 -2.01 11.13 -3.01
N ARG A 45 -2.71 10.67 -1.96
CA ARG A 45 -4.16 10.43 -1.97
C ARG A 45 -4.95 11.69 -2.34
N ALA A 46 -4.48 12.86 -1.90
CA ALA A 46 -5.11 14.14 -2.18
C ALA A 46 -5.02 14.51 -3.67
N GLN A 47 -3.87 14.29 -4.29
CA GLN A 47 -3.63 14.68 -5.69
C GLN A 47 -4.45 13.85 -6.70
N VAL A 48 -4.87 12.64 -6.34
CA VAL A 48 -5.67 11.75 -7.21
C VAL A 48 -7.16 11.73 -6.85
N GLY A 49 -7.60 12.64 -5.98
CA GLY A 49 -9.00 12.78 -5.60
C GLY A 49 -9.54 11.62 -4.78
N LEU A 50 -8.68 10.97 -3.98
CA LEU A 50 -9.03 9.89 -3.04
C LEU A 50 -9.07 10.37 -1.59
N ARG A 51 -9.01 11.69 -1.34
CA ARG A 51 -9.04 12.28 0.02
C ARG A 51 -10.37 12.07 0.74
N GLY A 52 -11.47 12.03 -0.02
CA GLY A 52 -12.82 11.89 0.53
C GLY A 52 -13.44 13.20 1.02
N ASP A 53 -12.92 14.34 0.56
CA ASP A 53 -13.46 15.69 0.81
C ASP A 53 -14.69 16.02 -0.06
N TRP A 54 -14.80 15.41 -1.24
CA TRP A 54 -15.92 15.61 -2.17
C TRP A 54 -16.98 14.49 -2.10
N ALA A 55 -16.66 13.34 -1.49
CA ALA A 55 -17.56 12.21 -1.23
C ALA A 55 -16.99 11.30 -0.15
N SER A 56 -17.82 10.47 0.48
CA SER A 56 -17.36 9.53 1.52
C SER A 56 -16.23 8.63 1.04
N SER A 57 -15.26 8.42 1.94
CA SER A 57 -14.17 7.47 1.76
C SER A 57 -14.24 6.37 2.82
N PHE A 58 -13.90 5.16 2.44
CA PHE A 58 -13.87 4.01 3.33
C PHE A 58 -12.60 3.23 3.08
N SER A 59 -11.82 3.04 4.13
CA SER A 59 -10.61 2.22 4.10
C SER A 59 -10.90 0.87 4.75
N TRP A 60 -10.26 -0.19 4.24
CA TRP A 60 -10.48 -1.55 4.67
C TRP A 60 -9.19 -2.35 4.77
N ILE A 61 -9.20 -3.40 5.59
CA ILE A 61 -8.14 -4.40 5.77
C ILE A 61 -8.72 -5.81 5.65
N ARG A 62 -7.92 -6.77 5.15
CA ARG A 62 -8.33 -8.18 4.98
C ARG A 62 -7.86 -9.07 6.11
N ARG A 63 -8.55 -9.00 7.24
CA ARG A 63 -8.24 -9.76 8.46
C ARG A 63 -8.08 -11.27 8.27
N ASN A 64 -8.81 -11.85 7.33
CA ASN A 64 -8.79 -13.29 7.06
C ASN A 64 -7.55 -13.78 6.28
N VAL A 65 -6.72 -12.87 5.78
CA VAL A 65 -5.49 -13.20 5.05
C VAL A 65 -4.27 -12.58 5.73
N MET A 66 -4.43 -11.35 6.22
CA MET A 66 -3.39 -10.58 6.90
C MET A 66 -4.07 -9.79 8.02
N PHE A 67 -3.38 -9.44 9.11
CA PHE A 67 -3.98 -8.60 10.18
C PHE A 67 -5.07 -9.28 11.03
N GLY A 68 -5.05 -10.60 11.17
CA GLY A 68 -6.01 -11.34 12.04
C GLY A 68 -5.99 -10.86 13.50
N ASP A 69 -4.80 -10.50 13.98
CA ASP A 69 -4.56 -10.08 15.37
C ASP A 69 -4.89 -8.61 15.63
N ILE A 70 -5.23 -7.81 14.60
CA ILE A 70 -5.66 -6.43 14.81
C ILE A 70 -7.10 -6.45 15.36
N PRO A 71 -7.36 -5.86 16.54
CA PRO A 71 -8.67 -5.85 17.17
C PRO A 71 -9.60 -4.80 16.53
N ALA A 72 -9.82 -4.92 15.23
CA ALA A 72 -10.69 -4.06 14.45
C ALA A 72 -11.64 -4.90 13.59
N ASP A 73 -12.72 -4.29 13.11
CA ASP A 73 -13.47 -4.87 12.00
C ASP A 73 -12.65 -4.78 10.70
N ASN A 74 -13.20 -5.26 9.58
CA ASN A 74 -12.53 -5.10 8.29
C ASN A 74 -12.42 -3.62 7.83
N GLY A 75 -13.01 -2.68 8.58
CA GLY A 75 -12.94 -1.24 8.33
C GLY A 75 -11.86 -0.55 9.13
N VAL A 76 -11.17 0.39 8.49
CA VAL A 76 -10.20 1.29 9.12
C VAL A 76 -10.92 2.60 9.42
N GLY A 77 -11.33 2.77 10.67
CA GLY A 77 -12.09 3.92 11.16
C GLY A 77 -11.29 4.82 12.12
N PHE A 78 -12.01 5.53 12.99
CA PHE A 78 -11.42 6.53 13.89
C PHE A 78 -10.35 5.98 14.84
N ALA A 79 -10.42 4.70 15.23
CA ALA A 79 -9.39 4.04 16.03
C ALA A 79 -7.98 4.04 15.37
N PHE A 80 -7.92 4.29 14.06
CA PHE A 80 -6.70 4.35 13.27
C PHE A 80 -6.36 5.79 12.82
N ALA A 81 -6.95 6.81 13.44
CA ALA A 81 -6.84 8.20 12.98
C ALA A 81 -5.38 8.62 12.71
N ASP A 82 -4.48 8.34 13.65
CA ASP A 82 -3.05 8.70 13.55
C ASP A 82 -2.26 7.84 12.55
N LEU A 83 -2.84 6.70 12.14
CA LEU A 83 -2.24 5.77 11.16
C LEU A 83 -2.76 6.03 9.74
N THR A 84 -3.68 6.98 9.56
CA THR A 84 -4.38 7.21 8.29
C THR A 84 -3.39 7.53 7.17
N PRO A 85 -3.38 6.74 6.07
CA PRO A 85 -2.47 6.98 4.95
C PRO A 85 -2.68 8.32 4.25
N GLU A 86 -1.58 9.01 3.97
CA GLU A 86 -1.54 10.15 3.04
C GLU A 86 -1.25 9.71 1.60
N GLN A 87 -0.63 8.53 1.44
CA GLN A 87 -0.28 7.93 0.16
C GLN A 87 -1.20 6.75 -0.17
N VAL A 88 -1.35 6.48 -1.47
CA VAL A 88 -2.06 5.32 -2.00
C VAL A 88 -1.21 4.62 -3.07
N ILE A 89 -1.46 3.32 -3.26
CA ILE A 89 -0.79 2.49 -4.26
C ILE A 89 -1.73 2.32 -5.46
N LEU A 90 -1.26 2.79 -6.62
CA LEU A 90 -1.91 2.66 -7.92
C LEU A 90 -1.11 1.73 -8.85
N GLY A 91 -1.72 1.36 -9.98
CA GLY A 91 -1.09 0.50 -11.00
C GLY A 91 -1.33 -0.99 -10.82
N VAL A 92 -1.96 -1.39 -9.70
CA VAL A 92 -2.35 -2.78 -9.45
C VAL A 92 -3.43 -3.22 -10.44
N HIS A 93 -3.09 -4.13 -11.35
CA HIS A 93 -4.06 -4.67 -12.31
C HIS A 93 -5.22 -5.38 -11.58
N PRO A 94 -6.49 -5.17 -11.95
CA PRO A 94 -7.69 -5.73 -11.29
C PRO A 94 -7.61 -7.23 -10.96
N PHE A 95 -7.08 -8.01 -11.90
CA PHE A 95 -6.89 -9.45 -11.73
C PHE A 95 -6.04 -9.84 -10.50
N HIS A 96 -5.10 -8.99 -10.09
CA HIS A 96 -4.20 -9.25 -8.97
C HIS A 96 -4.80 -8.84 -7.61
N TRP A 97 -5.87 -8.05 -7.58
CA TRP A 97 -6.43 -7.52 -6.32
C TRP A 97 -6.83 -8.60 -5.30
N PRO A 98 -7.51 -9.70 -5.67
CA PRO A 98 -7.92 -10.71 -4.68
C PRO A 98 -6.75 -11.43 -4.00
N ARG A 99 -5.56 -11.43 -4.62
CA ARG A 99 -4.38 -12.13 -4.13
C ARG A 99 -3.37 -11.18 -3.49
N ASP A 100 -3.13 -10.04 -4.13
CA ASP A 100 -1.95 -9.22 -3.91
C ASP A 100 -2.26 -7.88 -3.21
N VAL A 101 -3.52 -7.64 -2.80
CA VAL A 101 -3.93 -6.44 -2.03
C VAL A 101 -4.57 -6.88 -0.72
N TYR A 102 -4.05 -6.33 0.39
CA TYR A 102 -4.46 -6.67 1.76
C TYR A 102 -5.17 -5.55 2.48
N ALA A 103 -4.99 -4.31 2.02
CA ALA A 103 -5.73 -3.16 2.50
C ALA A 103 -5.98 -2.22 1.33
N GLY A 104 -7.08 -1.49 1.37
CA GLY A 104 -7.46 -0.58 0.30
C GLY A 104 -8.38 0.52 0.77
N ILE A 105 -8.66 1.42 -0.16
CA ILE A 105 -9.62 2.51 0.00
C ILE A 105 -10.57 2.53 -1.19
N PHE A 106 -11.83 2.88 -0.94
CA PHE A 106 -12.73 3.30 -1.99
C PHE A 106 -13.38 4.65 -1.65
N VAL A 107 -13.66 5.45 -2.68
CA VAL A 107 -14.21 6.81 -2.57
C VAL A 107 -15.33 6.99 -3.59
N GLY A 108 -16.37 7.72 -3.20
CA GLY A 108 -17.48 8.07 -4.08
C GLY A 108 -18.30 6.86 -4.49
N TRP A 109 -18.90 6.17 -3.52
CA TRP A 109 -19.77 5.00 -3.77
C TRP A 109 -19.08 3.93 -4.63
N ILE A 110 -17.84 3.58 -4.28
CA ILE A 110 -17.01 2.55 -4.94
C ILE A 110 -16.47 2.98 -6.32
N HIS A 111 -16.73 4.22 -6.76
CA HIS A 111 -16.29 4.70 -8.07
C HIS A 111 -14.76 4.73 -8.25
N LYS A 112 -14.03 5.13 -7.20
CA LYS A 112 -12.55 5.12 -7.20
C LYS A 112 -12.03 4.18 -6.13
N ASN A 113 -11.00 3.40 -6.46
CA ASN A 113 -10.31 2.53 -5.53
C ASN A 113 -8.79 2.65 -5.65
N ALA A 114 -8.09 2.39 -4.54
CA ALA A 114 -6.64 2.23 -4.51
C ALA A 114 -6.23 1.26 -3.40
N ALA A 115 -5.04 0.68 -3.54
CA ALA A 115 -4.46 -0.16 -2.50
C ALA A 115 -3.76 0.71 -1.44
N LEU A 116 -3.77 0.25 -0.20
CA LEU A 116 -3.03 0.81 0.94
C LEU A 116 -1.93 -0.14 1.41
N VAL A 117 -2.17 -1.45 1.27
CA VAL A 117 -1.17 -2.49 1.44
C VAL A 117 -1.26 -3.45 0.26
N ALA A 118 -0.14 -3.64 -0.44
CA ALA A 118 -0.04 -4.55 -1.57
C ALA A 118 1.28 -5.31 -1.58
N GLU A 119 1.24 -6.54 -2.06
CA GLU A 119 2.39 -7.41 -2.22
C GLU A 119 2.79 -7.49 -3.70
N ARG A 120 4.10 -7.49 -3.98
CA ARG A 120 4.64 -7.71 -5.32
C ARG A 120 5.89 -8.55 -5.32
N ARG A 121 6.01 -9.31 -6.40
CA ARG A 121 7.27 -9.94 -6.80
C ARG A 121 8.04 -8.99 -7.72
N VAL A 122 9.32 -8.78 -7.43
CA VAL A 122 10.22 -7.94 -8.23
C VAL A 122 11.46 -8.78 -8.53
N GLY A 123 11.61 -9.20 -9.79
CA GLY A 123 12.63 -10.19 -10.16
C GLY A 123 12.47 -11.48 -9.36
N ARG A 124 13.50 -11.84 -8.58
CA ARG A 124 13.47 -13.01 -7.68
C ARG A 124 12.96 -12.69 -6.27
N GLY A 125 12.87 -11.42 -5.90
CA GLY A 125 12.53 -10.96 -4.58
C GLY A 125 11.05 -10.66 -4.37
N TRP A 126 10.72 -10.32 -3.13
CA TRP A 126 9.36 -10.05 -2.66
C TRP A 126 9.31 -8.72 -1.91
N MET A 127 8.26 -7.97 -2.16
CA MET A 127 8.04 -6.65 -1.57
C MET A 127 6.61 -6.54 -1.05
N ILE A 128 6.46 -6.06 0.18
CA ILE A 128 5.19 -5.54 0.68
C ILE A 128 5.31 -4.02 0.74
N VAL A 129 4.37 -3.31 0.14
CA VAL A 129 4.25 -1.86 0.23
C VAL A 129 3.10 -1.54 1.18
N CYS A 130 3.34 -0.67 2.15
CA CYS A 130 2.38 -0.23 3.15
C CYS A 130 2.39 1.30 3.24
N THR A 131 1.22 1.93 3.17
CA THR A 131 1.09 3.40 3.23
C THR A 131 0.52 3.92 4.56
N PHE A 132 0.21 3.03 5.51
CA PHE A 132 -0.10 3.42 6.88
C PHE A 132 1.10 4.10 7.53
N ARG A 133 0.83 5.08 8.39
CA ARG A 133 1.86 5.83 9.13
C ARG A 133 2.31 5.01 10.35
N LEU A 134 3.47 4.34 10.30
CA LEU A 134 3.90 3.34 11.29
C LEU A 134 5.21 3.71 12.02
#